data_AF-A0A8J4YS72-F1
#
_entry.id   AF-A0A8J4YS72-F1
#
_cell.length_a   1.000
_cell.length_b   1.000
_cell.length_c   1.000
_cell.angle_alpha   90.00
_cell.angle_beta   90.00
_cell.angle_gamma   90.00
#
_symmetry.space_group_name_H-M   'P 1'
#
loop_
_entity.id
_entity.type
_entity.pdbx_description
1 polymer ?
#
loop_
_entity_poly.entity_id
_entity_poly.type
_entity_poly.pdbx_seq_one_letter_code
_entity_poly.pdbx_strand_id
1 'polypeptide(L)'
;MDQGIIVAMKRLYRRRFLEQVMVVIGEEDSDVGQLTLDNLRKYDLKSVIFNLARAWKDVSASTLSNGWNRLICGTDPVIEFEGFETANFHRHIVQAGKTATENVSDWLDGDEGDPGCQKLTVAEVADLVSHPDQQDSRDDDVLPLN
;
A
#
# COMPACT_ATOMS: atom_id res chain seq x y z
N MET A 1 11.58 -7.07 -11.10
CA MET A 1 10.72 -7.99 -10.33
C MET A 1 9.32 -7.42 -10.47
N ASP A 2 8.30 -8.25 -10.48
CA ASP A 2 6.95 -7.99 -10.99
C ASP A 2 6.19 -6.94 -10.15
N GLN A 3 6.70 -5.71 -10.17
CA GLN A 3 6.26 -4.57 -9.35
C GLN A 3 4.78 -4.30 -9.55
N GLY A 4 4.22 -4.52 -10.75
CA GLY A 4 2.78 -4.39 -10.99
C GLY A 4 1.93 -5.32 -10.12
N ILE A 5 2.35 -6.58 -9.93
CA ILE A 5 1.63 -7.54 -9.09
C ILE A 5 1.76 -7.13 -7.62
N ILE A 6 2.96 -6.78 -7.17
CA ILE A 6 3.22 -6.37 -5.78
C ILE A 6 2.44 -5.10 -5.43
N VAL A 7 2.47 -4.08 -6.31
CA VAL A 7 1.76 -2.81 -6.13
C VAL A 7 0.25 -3.05 -6.07
N ALA A 8 -0.31 -3.85 -6.99
CA ALA A 8 -1.73 -4.21 -6.95
C ALA A 8 -2.10 -4.92 -5.65
N MET A 9 -1.27 -5.86 -5.19
CA MET A 9 -1.48 -6.58 -3.94
C MET A 9 -1.49 -5.64 -2.73
N LYS A 10 -0.47 -4.77 -2.61
CA LYS A 10 -0.35 -3.81 -1.51
C LYS A 10 -1.56 -2.87 -1.47
N ARG A 11 -2.01 -2.37 -2.63
CA ARG A 11 -3.20 -1.51 -2.74
C ARG A 11 -4.48 -2.21 -2.30
N LEU A 12 -4.70 -3.46 -2.71
CA LEU A 12 -5.85 -4.28 -2.28
C LEU A 12 -5.81 -4.53 -0.77
N TYR A 13 -4.64 -4.84 -0.23
CA TYR A 13 -4.47 -5.02 1.20
C TYR A 13 -4.80 -3.74 1.98
N ARG A 14 -4.26 -2.58 1.57
CA ARG A 14 -4.53 -1.28 2.19
C ARG A 14 -6.03 -0.95 2.17
N ARG A 15 -6.72 -1.19 1.06
CA ARG A 15 -8.18 -1.05 0.97
C ARG A 15 -8.90 -1.91 2.01
N ARG A 16 -8.58 -3.21 2.07
CA ARG A 16 -9.18 -4.15 3.03
C ARG A 16 -8.93 -3.75 4.49
N PHE A 17 -7.74 -3.26 4.79
CA PHE A 17 -7.41 -2.74 6.11
C PHE A 17 -8.34 -1.59 6.50
N LEU A 18 -8.51 -0.60 5.62
CA LEU A 18 -9.40 0.54 5.90
C LEU A 18 -10.85 0.10 6.04
N GLU A 19 -11.33 -0.83 5.20
CA GLU A 19 -12.68 -1.40 5.32
C GLU A 19 -12.93 -2.07 6.68
N GLN A 20 -11.90 -2.66 7.28
CA GLN A 20 -12.03 -3.37 8.56
C GLN A 20 -11.85 -2.45 9.77
N VAL A 21 -10.97 -1.45 9.67
CA VAL A 21 -10.59 -0.61 10.81
C VAL A 21 -11.40 0.68 10.88
N MET A 22 -11.63 1.35 9.75
CA MET A 22 -12.30 2.65 9.74
C MET A 22 -13.80 2.49 9.91
N VAL A 23 -14.35 3.25 10.85
CA VAL A 23 -15.80 3.48 10.92
C VAL A 23 -16.10 4.77 10.18
N VAL A 24 -16.92 4.67 9.15
CA VAL A 24 -17.23 5.76 8.21
C VAL A 24 -18.63 6.32 8.50
N ILE A 25 -19.54 5.50 9.02
CA ILE A 25 -20.89 5.94 9.42
C ILE A 25 -21.12 5.41 10.83
N GLY A 26 -21.25 6.33 11.79
CA GLY A 26 -21.70 6.03 13.14
C GLY A 26 -23.22 6.14 13.23
N GLU A 27 -23.82 5.42 14.18
CA GLU A 27 -25.20 5.72 14.62
C GLU A 27 -25.24 7.09 15.33
N GLU A 28 -26.42 7.73 15.41
CA GLU A 28 -26.60 8.96 16.21
C GLU A 28 -26.02 8.75 17.61
N ASP A 29 -25.22 9.72 18.09
CA ASP A 29 -24.46 9.71 19.35
C ASP A 29 -23.24 8.76 19.46
N SER A 30 -22.83 8.06 18.40
CA SER A 30 -21.60 7.26 18.45
C SER A 30 -20.32 8.07 18.17
N ASP A 31 -19.31 7.92 19.03
CA ASP A 31 -17.96 8.45 18.76
C ASP A 31 -17.23 7.58 17.73
N VAL A 32 -17.32 8.01 16.47
CA VAL A 32 -16.67 7.36 15.32
C VAL A 32 -15.16 7.18 15.50
N GLY A 33 -14.51 8.13 16.19
CA GLY A 33 -13.07 8.06 16.49
C GLY A 33 -12.76 6.93 17.46
N GLN A 34 -13.55 6.83 18.54
CA GLN A 34 -13.39 5.76 19.53
C GLN A 34 -13.68 4.38 18.94
N LEU A 35 -14.69 4.26 18.09
CA LEU A 35 -15.01 3.01 17.40
C LEU A 35 -13.90 2.57 16.43
N THR A 36 -13.33 3.51 15.68
CA THR A 36 -12.18 3.26 14.80
C THR A 36 -10.97 2.80 15.62
N LEU A 37 -10.70 3.43 16.77
CA LEU A 37 -9.62 3.05 17.66
C LEU A 37 -9.81 1.66 18.27
N ASP A 38 -11.04 1.29 18.63
CA ASP A 38 -11.36 -0.04 19.14
C ASP A 38 -11.24 -1.11 18.06
N ASN A 39 -11.61 -0.82 16.81
CA ASN A 39 -11.37 -1.72 15.68
C ASN A 39 -9.86 -1.91 15.44
N LEU A 40 -9.08 -0.83 15.50
CA LEU A 40 -7.63 -0.91 15.35
C LEU A 40 -6.99 -1.77 16.46
N ARG A 41 -7.46 -1.63 17.72
CA ARG A 41 -6.99 -2.47 18.83
C ARG A 41 -7.31 -3.95 18.65
N LYS A 42 -8.43 -4.27 17.99
CA LYS A 42 -8.83 -5.65 17.68
C LYS A 42 -8.15 -6.21 16.42
N TYR A 43 -7.47 -5.36 15.65
CA TYR A 43 -6.79 -5.76 14.43
C TYR A 43 -5.53 -6.56 14.78
N ASP A 44 -5.63 -7.88 14.66
CA ASP A 44 -4.62 -8.84 15.06
C ASP A 44 -3.90 -9.49 13.87
N LEU A 45 -2.88 -10.31 14.15
CA LEU A 45 -2.13 -11.03 13.12
C LEU A 45 -3.03 -11.93 12.27
N LYS A 46 -4.10 -12.49 12.86
CA LYS A 46 -5.10 -13.25 12.13
C LYS A 46 -5.75 -12.37 11.06
N SER A 47 -6.23 -11.20 11.44
CA SER A 47 -6.82 -10.21 10.51
C SER A 47 -5.86 -9.84 9.38
N VAL A 48 -4.58 -9.63 9.70
CA VAL A 48 -3.52 -9.38 8.71
C VAL A 48 -3.44 -10.51 7.69
N ILE A 49 -3.33 -11.77 8.14
CA ILE A 49 -3.18 -12.94 7.25
C ILE A 49 -4.43 -13.12 6.38
N PHE A 50 -5.63 -12.96 6.96
CA PHE A 50 -6.87 -13.07 6.20
C PHE A 50 -7.00 -11.96 5.14
N ASN A 51 -6.64 -10.73 5.47
CA ASN A 51 -6.65 -9.62 4.52
C ASN A 51 -5.61 -9.80 3.43
N LEU A 52 -4.42 -10.32 3.75
CA LEU A 52 -3.39 -10.66 2.76
C LEU A 52 -3.90 -11.73 1.78
N ALA A 53 -4.50 -12.80 2.29
CA ALA A 53 -5.04 -13.88 1.47
C ALA A 53 -6.19 -13.41 0.57
N ARG A 54 -7.07 -12.55 1.09
CA ARG A 54 -8.16 -11.95 0.31
C ARG A 54 -7.64 -11.01 -0.77
N ALA A 55 -6.70 -10.14 -0.41
CA ALA A 55 -6.07 -9.23 -1.36
C ALA A 55 -5.39 -10.01 -2.49
N TRP A 56 -4.70 -11.13 -2.20
CA TRP A 56 -4.10 -11.98 -3.22
C TRP A 56 -5.13 -12.61 -4.14
N LYS A 57 -6.24 -13.09 -3.57
CA LYS A 57 -7.37 -13.65 -4.33
C LYS A 57 -8.03 -12.62 -5.25
N ASP A 58 -8.05 -11.35 -4.83
CA ASP A 58 -8.68 -10.26 -5.56
C ASP A 58 -7.77 -9.67 -6.67
N VAL A 59 -6.49 -10.08 -6.76
CA VAL A 59 -5.62 -9.72 -7.88
C VAL A 59 -6.19 -10.32 -9.17
N SER A 60 -6.42 -9.47 -10.18
CA SER A 60 -7.02 -9.92 -11.43
C SER A 60 -6.07 -10.81 -12.24
N ALA A 61 -6.65 -11.69 -13.05
CA ALA A 61 -5.88 -12.50 -14.00
C ALA A 61 -5.14 -11.64 -15.04
N SER A 62 -5.67 -10.47 -15.40
CA SER A 62 -4.98 -9.52 -16.29
C SER A 62 -3.76 -8.90 -15.63
N THR A 63 -3.84 -8.49 -14.35
CA THR A 63 -2.69 -8.00 -13.60
C THR A 63 -1.59 -9.05 -13.49
N LEU A 64 -1.96 -10.31 -13.22
CA LEU A 64 -1.00 -11.42 -13.21
C LEU A 64 -0.38 -11.62 -14.60
N SER A 65 -1.21 -11.76 -15.64
CA SER A 65 -0.77 -11.96 -17.02
C SER A 65 0.18 -10.85 -17.47
N ASN A 66 -0.16 -9.59 -17.21
CA ASN A 66 0.68 -8.44 -17.58
C ASN A 66 1.99 -8.43 -16.79
N GLY A 67 1.94 -8.70 -15.48
CA GLY A 67 3.14 -8.82 -14.65
C GLY A 67 4.11 -9.88 -15.16
N TRP A 68 3.59 -11.06 -15.52
CA TRP A 68 4.39 -12.15 -16.08
C TRP A 68 4.81 -11.91 -17.53
N ASN A 69 4.01 -11.23 -18.35
CA ASN A 69 4.36 -10.90 -19.74
C ASN A 69 5.62 -10.03 -19.82
N ARG A 70 5.86 -9.16 -18.83
CA ARG A 70 7.13 -8.43 -18.74
C ARG A 70 8.33 -9.36 -18.58
N LEU A 71 8.17 -10.41 -17.76
CA LEU A 71 9.22 -11.38 -17.49
C LEU A 71 9.43 -12.35 -18.67
N ILE A 72 8.33 -12.76 -19.33
CA ILE A 72 8.33 -13.79 -20.37
C ILE A 72 8.61 -13.20 -21.76
N CYS A 73 7.98 -12.07 -22.08
CA CYS A 73 7.99 -11.47 -23.42
C CYS A 73 8.81 -10.17 -23.49
N GLY A 74 9.37 -9.69 -22.38
CA GLY A 74 10.19 -8.47 -22.35
C GLY A 74 9.43 -7.18 -22.71
N THR A 75 8.10 -7.23 -22.73
CA THR A 75 7.24 -6.09 -23.06
C THR A 75 6.85 -5.36 -21.78
N ASP A 76 6.89 -4.03 -21.78
CA ASP A 76 6.46 -3.27 -20.60
C ASP A 76 4.97 -3.53 -20.30
N PRO A 77 4.63 -3.84 -19.05
CA PRO A 77 3.27 -4.20 -18.69
C PRO A 77 2.41 -2.94 -18.70
N VAL A 78 1.28 -3.01 -19.40
CA VAL A 78 0.19 -2.06 -19.17
C VAL A 78 -0.42 -2.43 -17.82
N ILE A 79 -0.21 -1.58 -16.81
CA ILE A 79 -0.81 -1.80 -15.50
C ILE A 79 -2.28 -1.39 -15.60
N GLU A 80 -3.15 -2.37 -15.82
CA GLU A 80 -4.59 -2.18 -15.75
C GLU A 80 -5.01 -2.10 -14.28
N PHE A 81 -5.34 -0.88 -13.84
CA PHE A 81 -6.00 -0.59 -12.57
C PHE A 81 -7.53 -0.45 -12.73
N GLU A 82 -8.11 -0.95 -13.83
CA GLU A 82 -9.56 -0.89 -14.05
C GLU A 82 -10.27 -1.67 -12.92
N GLY A 83 -11.14 -0.99 -12.15
CA GLY A 83 -11.76 -1.52 -10.92
C GLY A 83 -10.99 -1.27 -9.61
N PHE A 84 -9.79 -0.69 -9.68
CA PHE A 84 -9.02 -0.22 -8.52
C PHE A 84 -9.28 1.26 -8.19
N GLU A 85 -10.22 1.93 -8.87
CA GLU A 85 -10.41 3.37 -8.73
C GLU A 85 -10.65 3.78 -7.28
N THR A 86 -9.77 4.65 -6.77
CA THR A 86 -9.87 5.26 -5.43
C THR A 86 -11.19 6.01 -5.25
N ALA A 87 -11.78 6.49 -6.35
CA ALA A 87 -13.04 7.24 -6.41
C ALA A 87 -14.23 6.54 -5.71
N ASN A 88 -14.32 5.20 -5.80
CA ASN A 88 -15.41 4.46 -5.14
C ASN A 88 -15.26 4.44 -3.62
N PHE A 89 -14.03 4.40 -3.11
CA PHE A 89 -13.73 4.42 -1.69
C PHE A 89 -13.75 5.85 -1.14
N HIS A 90 -13.26 6.81 -1.93
CA HIS A 90 -13.40 8.25 -1.69
C HIS A 90 -14.84 8.64 -1.44
N ARG A 91 -15.79 8.19 -2.26
CA ARG A 91 -17.20 8.53 -2.06
C ARG A 91 -17.70 8.10 -0.68
N HIS A 92 -17.30 6.93 -0.18
CA HIS A 92 -17.70 6.44 1.13
C HIS A 92 -17.05 7.26 2.26
N ILE A 93 -15.76 7.60 2.14
CA ILE A 93 -15.03 8.41 3.14
C ILE A 93 -15.45 9.89 3.12
N VAL A 94 -15.69 10.47 1.95
CA VAL A 94 -16.18 11.84 1.76
C VAL A 94 -17.54 12.03 2.46
N GLN A 95 -18.39 11.00 2.44
CA GLN A 95 -19.69 11.03 3.12
C GLN A 95 -19.58 11.04 4.65
N ALA A 96 -18.42 10.68 5.21
CA ALA A 96 -18.15 10.55 6.64
C ALA A 96 -17.44 11.73 7.30
N GLY A 97 -16.79 12.59 6.51
CA GLY A 97 -16.05 13.72 7.04
C GLY A 97 -15.10 14.37 6.03
N LYS A 98 -15.01 15.70 6.07
CA LYS A 98 -14.30 16.53 5.08
C LYS A 98 -12.76 16.50 5.16
N THR A 99 -12.15 15.87 6.16
CA THR A 99 -10.73 16.08 6.49
C THR A 99 -9.76 14.97 6.09
N ALA A 100 -10.23 13.83 5.58
CA ALA A 100 -9.37 12.65 5.38
C ALA A 100 -9.19 12.21 3.90
N THR A 101 -9.73 12.94 2.94
CA THR A 101 -9.91 12.41 1.58
C THR A 101 -8.66 12.46 0.72
N GLU A 102 -7.84 13.51 0.81
CA GLU A 102 -6.52 13.55 0.16
C GLU A 102 -5.58 12.52 0.80
N ASN A 103 -5.46 12.54 2.14
CA ASN A 103 -4.60 11.62 2.89
C ASN A 103 -4.86 10.14 2.61
N VAL A 104 -6.11 9.72 2.41
CA VAL A 104 -6.44 8.31 2.13
C VAL A 104 -6.12 7.92 0.69
N SER A 105 -6.27 8.84 -0.29
CA SER A 105 -5.82 8.57 -1.65
C SER A 105 -4.32 8.40 -1.69
N ASP A 106 -3.61 9.37 -1.10
CA ASP A 106 -2.15 9.39 -1.07
C ASP A 106 -1.62 8.16 -0.33
N TRP A 107 -2.32 7.70 0.72
CA TRP A 107 -1.95 6.47 1.41
C TRP A 107 -2.24 5.21 0.60
N LEU A 108 -3.34 5.16 -0.17
CA LEU A 108 -3.64 4.02 -1.05
C LEU A 108 -2.68 3.94 -2.24
N ASP A 109 -2.27 5.10 -2.76
CA ASP A 109 -1.43 5.24 -3.94
C ASP A 109 0.05 5.44 -3.61
N GLY A 110 0.45 5.54 -2.33
CA GLY A 110 1.81 5.90 -1.91
C GLY A 110 2.94 4.94 -2.28
N ASP A 111 2.64 3.79 -2.90
CA ASP A 111 3.66 2.90 -3.50
C ASP A 111 3.80 3.09 -5.03
N GLU A 112 3.04 4.00 -5.63
CA GLU A 112 3.13 4.34 -7.04
C GLU A 112 4.47 5.01 -7.32
N GLY A 113 5.35 4.30 -8.05
CA GLY A 113 6.72 4.74 -8.30
C GLY A 113 7.74 4.29 -7.24
N ASP A 114 7.35 3.54 -6.20
CA ASP A 114 8.29 2.94 -5.24
C ASP A 114 9.18 1.91 -5.98
N PRO A 115 10.52 2.13 -6.06
CA PRO A 115 11.43 1.16 -6.68
C PRO A 115 11.44 -0.18 -5.94
N GLY A 116 10.91 -0.23 -4.71
CA GLY A 116 10.89 -1.41 -3.85
C GLY A 116 12.28 -1.74 -3.29
N CYS A 117 12.47 -2.98 -2.85
CA CYS A 117 13.78 -3.41 -2.36
C CYS A 117 14.81 -3.40 -3.50
N GLN A 118 15.95 -2.73 -3.28
CA GLN A 118 17.06 -2.72 -4.20
C GLN A 118 17.52 -4.16 -4.47
N LYS A 119 17.60 -4.54 -5.75
CA LYS A 119 18.20 -5.82 -6.14
C LYS A 119 19.71 -5.72 -5.98
N LEU A 120 20.22 -6.19 -4.86
CA LEU A 120 21.66 -6.33 -4.64
C LEU A 120 22.13 -7.66 -5.24
N THR A 121 23.23 -7.61 -5.98
CA THR A 121 23.98 -8.79 -6.38
C THR A 121 24.67 -9.41 -5.18
N VAL A 122 25.04 -10.69 -5.27
CA VAL A 122 25.77 -11.38 -4.20
C VAL A 122 27.07 -10.64 -3.85
N ALA A 123 27.72 -10.01 -4.83
CA ALA A 123 28.91 -9.20 -4.62
C ALA A 123 28.61 -7.94 -3.79
N GLU A 124 27.55 -7.20 -4.12
CA GLU A 124 27.13 -6.01 -3.37
C GLU A 124 26.65 -6.35 -1.95
N VAL A 125 25.98 -7.49 -1.75
CA VAL A 125 25.62 -7.97 -0.41
C VAL A 125 26.87 -8.34 0.39
N ALA A 126 27.84 -9.03 -0.22
CA ALA A 126 29.08 -9.39 0.43
C ALA A 126 29.91 -8.16 0.82
N ASP A 127 29.88 -7.12 -0.01
CA ASP A 127 30.54 -5.84 0.25
C ASP A 127 29.88 -5.08 1.41
N LEU A 128 28.54 -5.00 1.42
CA LEU A 128 27.76 -4.39 2.52
C LEU A 128 27.98 -5.09 3.87
N VAL A 129 28.06 -6.42 3.87
CA VAL A 129 28.34 -7.21 5.09
C VAL A 129 29.78 -7.01 5.55
N SER A 130 30.71 -6.77 4.63
CA SER A 130 32.11 -6.55 4.93
C SER A 130 32.39 -5.11 5.37
N HIS A 131 31.61 -4.13 4.90
CA HIS A 131 31.83 -2.69 5.10
C HIS A 131 30.54 -1.99 5.58
N PRO A 132 30.09 -2.25 6.82
CA PRO A 132 28.80 -1.77 7.33
C PRO A 132 28.71 -0.23 7.50
N ASP A 133 29.84 0.48 7.54
CA ASP A 133 29.89 1.92 7.89
C ASP A 133 29.60 2.89 6.74
N GLN A 134 29.26 2.43 5.53
CA GLN A 134 29.04 3.31 4.36
C GLN A 134 27.57 3.73 4.14
N GLN A 135 26.63 3.31 4.99
CA GLN A 135 25.18 3.53 4.74
C GLN A 135 24.54 4.68 5.54
N ASP A 136 25.27 5.32 6.47
CA ASP A 136 24.71 6.32 7.41
C ASP A 136 24.76 7.78 6.92
N SER A 137 24.84 8.04 5.61
CA SER A 137 24.87 9.42 5.09
C SER A 137 23.87 9.67 3.97
N ARG A 138 22.57 9.51 4.24
CA ARG A 138 21.51 10.17 3.44
C ARG A 138 20.35 10.65 4.32
N ASP A 139 20.28 11.98 4.38
CA ASP A 139 19.12 12.85 4.65
C ASP A 139 18.66 13.03 6.11
N ASP A 140 19.49 13.75 6.89
CA ASP A 140 19.00 14.64 7.96
C ASP A 140 18.90 16.08 7.41
N ASP A 141 17.66 16.55 7.34
CA ASP A 141 17.16 17.93 7.29
C ASP A 141 18.18 19.09 7.31
N VAL A 142 18.21 19.85 6.20
CA VAL A 142 18.48 21.29 6.24
C VAL A 142 17.25 22.02 5.71
N LEU A 143 16.31 22.34 6.60
CA LEU A 143 15.37 23.43 6.37
C LEU A 143 16.07 24.75 6.72
N PRO A 144 16.14 25.73 5.81
CA PRO A 144 16.56 27.07 6.18
C PRO A 144 15.40 27.76 6.92
N LEU A 145 15.63 28.10 8.19
CA LEU A 145 14.83 29.09 8.91
C LEU A 145 15.00 30.45 8.21
N ASN A 146 13.90 31.01 7.73
CA ASN A 146 13.70 32.44 7.53
C ASN A 146 12.36 32.84 8.13
#